data_AF-X1GUQ1-F1
#
_entry.id   AF-X1GUQ1-F1
#
_cell.length_a   1.000
_cell.length_b   1.000
_cell.length_c   1.000
_cell.angle_alpha   90.00
_cell.angle_beta   90.00
_cell.angle_gamma   90.00
#
_symmetry.space_group_name_H-M   'P 1'
#
loop_
_entity.id
_entity.type
_entity.pdbx_description
1 polymer ?
#
loop_
_entity_poly.entity_id
_entity_poly.type
_entity_poly.pdbx_seq_one_letter_code
_entity_poly.pdbx_strand_id
1 'polypeptide(L)'
;MNDGFTDRFRRVRAWAGNAHTLGWLLQADIAGLDRIETESAGDLFREADRRPLLVGLFGGTGVGKSSLLNRLAGQQIAKTGVTRPTSIQATMYVHRSQTLNAFSVDSPVAD
;
A
#
# COMPACT_ATOMS: atom_id res chain seq x y z
N MET A 1 10.59 -2.25 15.84
CA MET A 1 10.55 -0.81 15.51
C MET A 1 9.39 -0.54 14.56
N ASN A 2 8.15 -0.77 15.02
CA ASN A 2 6.98 0.05 14.62
C ASN A 2 5.78 -0.16 15.59
N ASP A 3 6.07 -0.26 16.88
CA ASP A 3 5.18 -0.84 17.88
C ASP A 3 4.10 0.16 18.36
N GLY A 4 4.32 1.46 18.11
CA GLY A 4 3.41 2.52 18.53
C GLY A 4 2.14 2.64 17.69
N PHE A 5 2.15 2.20 16.43
CA PHE A 5 0.92 2.17 15.63
C PHE A 5 -0.03 1.09 16.15
N THR A 6 0.45 -0.15 16.30
CA THR A 6 -0.34 -1.28 16.80
C THR A 6 -0.93 -1.00 18.17
N ASP A 7 -0.15 -0.39 19.07
CA ASP A 7 -0.58 -0.05 20.42
C ASP A 7 -1.65 1.07 20.44
N ARG A 8 -1.47 2.15 19.65
CA ARG A 8 -2.49 3.19 19.48
C ARG A 8 -3.77 2.64 18.86
N PHE A 9 -3.63 1.82 17.83
CA PHE A 9 -4.75 1.22 17.12
C PHE A 9 -5.57 0.31 18.04
N ARG A 10 -4.91 -0.53 18.83
CA ARG A 10 -5.56 -1.36 19.87
C ARG A 10 -6.37 -0.51 20.85
N ARG A 11 -5.82 0.62 21.33
CA ARG A 11 -6.53 1.53 22.23
C ARG A 11 -7.78 2.14 21.60
N VAL A 12 -7.67 2.58 20.35
CA VAL A 12 -8.83 3.14 19.60
C VAL A 12 -9.92 2.08 19.44
N ARG A 13 -9.54 0.85 19.10
CA ARG A 13 -10.49 -0.28 18.94
C ARG A 13 -11.20 -0.61 20.25
N ALA A 14 -10.47 -0.67 21.36
CA ALA A 14 -11.04 -0.89 22.69
C ALA A 14 -11.99 0.25 23.11
N TRP A 15 -11.61 1.50 22.86
CA TRP A 15 -12.47 2.65 23.13
C TRP A 15 -13.75 2.61 22.29
N ALA A 16 -13.66 2.30 20.99
CA ALA A 16 -14.80 2.22 20.10
C ALA A 16 -15.79 1.10 20.52
N GLY A 17 -15.29 -0.06 20.95
CA GLY A 17 -16.13 -1.13 21.48
C GLY A 17 -16.89 -0.73 22.76
N ASN A 18 -16.22 -0.01 23.66
CA ASN A 18 -16.87 0.54 24.86
C ASN A 18 -17.94 1.58 24.50
N ALA A 19 -17.63 2.50 23.57
CA ALA A 19 -18.58 3.51 23.11
C ALA A 19 -19.81 2.88 22.43
N HIS A 20 -19.65 1.78 21.70
CA HIS A 20 -20.78 1.03 21.15
C HIS A 20 -21.63 0.35 22.22
N THR A 21 -21.00 -0.22 23.24
CA THR A 21 -21.72 -0.82 24.39
C THR A 21 -22.56 0.23 25.12
N LEU A 22 -22.07 1.47 25.16
CA LEU A 22 -22.78 2.63 25.72
C LEU A 22 -23.80 3.25 24.75
N GLY A 23 -23.96 2.71 23.54
CA GLY A 23 -24.89 3.19 22.53
C GLY A 23 -24.47 4.49 21.82
N TRP A 24 -23.22 4.94 22.00
CA TRP A 24 -22.72 6.17 21.37
C TRP A 24 -22.27 5.96 19.92
N LEU A 25 -21.94 4.73 19.55
CA LEU A 25 -21.57 4.33 18.20
C LEU A 25 -22.44 3.16 17.74
N LEU A 26 -22.72 3.09 16.45
CA LEU A 26 -23.36 1.95 15.82
C LEU A 26 -22.31 0.90 15.46
N GLN A 27 -22.74 -0.35 15.28
CA GLN A 27 -21.86 -1.44 14.82
C GLN A 27 -21.24 -1.12 13.45
N ALA A 28 -21.96 -0.39 12.59
CA ALA A 28 -21.47 0.06 11.30
C ALA A 28 -20.28 1.04 11.43
N ASP A 29 -20.27 1.87 12.48
CA ASP A 29 -19.19 2.84 12.74
C ASP A 29 -17.90 2.11 13.15
N ILE A 30 -18.01 0.98 13.86
CA ILE A 30 -16.86 0.16 14.27
C ILE A 30 -16.35 -0.71 13.13
N ALA A 31 -17.22 -1.24 12.27
CA ALA A 31 -16.84 -2.13 11.18
C ALA A 31 -15.83 -1.50 10.19
N GLY A 32 -15.74 -0.17 10.13
CA GLY A 32 -14.71 0.54 9.38
C GLY A 32 -13.30 0.40 9.99
N LEU A 33 -13.20 0.32 11.32
CA LEU A 33 -11.90 0.17 12.00
C LEU A 33 -11.29 -1.21 11.72
N ASP A 34 -12.09 -2.27 11.72
CA ASP A 34 -11.58 -3.63 11.48
C ASP A 34 -10.86 -3.74 10.13
N ARG A 35 -11.33 -3.01 9.11
CA ARG A 35 -10.68 -2.95 7.78
C ARG A 35 -9.26 -2.37 7.82
N ILE A 36 -9.03 -1.36 8.67
CA ILE A 36 -7.73 -0.69 8.79
C ILE A 36 -6.67 -1.63 9.39
N GLU A 37 -7.06 -2.57 10.27
CA GLU A 37 -6.16 -3.58 10.83
C GLU A 37 -5.85 -4.69 9.83
N THR A 38 -6.85 -5.08 9.05
CA THR A 38 -6.74 -6.20 8.11
C THR A 38 -6.06 -5.85 6.81
N GLU A 39 -6.15 -4.61 6.31
CA GLU A 39 -5.55 -4.15 5.06
C GLU A 39 -4.02 -4.24 5.10
N SER A 40 -3.53 -5.45 4.89
CA SER A 40 -2.13 -5.75 4.71
C SER A 40 -1.76 -5.50 3.25
N ALA A 41 -0.49 -5.25 2.98
CA ALA A 41 0.01 -5.17 1.60
C ALA A 41 -0.36 -6.41 0.74
N GLY A 42 -0.66 -7.56 1.37
CA GLY A 42 -1.12 -8.76 0.69
C GLY A 42 -2.54 -8.64 0.10
N ASP A 43 -3.40 -7.82 0.68
CA ASP A 43 -4.81 -7.67 0.26
C ASP A 43 -4.92 -6.88 -1.05
N LEU A 44 -3.84 -6.20 -1.44
CA LEU A 44 -3.70 -5.55 -2.75
C LEU A 44 -3.77 -6.54 -3.91
N PHE A 45 -3.71 -7.86 -3.69
CA PHE A 45 -3.65 -8.88 -4.74
C PHE A 45 -4.88 -9.81 -4.73
N ARG A 46 -5.49 -10.05 -5.90
CA ARG A 46 -6.72 -10.86 -6.09
C ARG A 46 -6.54 -12.31 -5.65
N GLU A 47 -5.38 -12.87 -5.95
CA GLU A 47 -5.04 -14.28 -5.71
C GLU A 47 -4.01 -14.34 -4.59
N ALA A 48 -4.45 -14.08 -3.36
CA ALA A 48 -3.62 -14.03 -2.16
C ALA A 48 -3.10 -15.41 -1.68
N ASP A 49 -3.32 -16.48 -2.45
CA ASP A 49 -2.84 -17.84 -2.13
C ASP A 49 -1.31 -17.85 -1.92
N ARG A 50 -0.61 -16.87 -2.51
CA ARG A 50 0.75 -16.49 -2.16
C ARG A 50 0.85 -14.97 -1.99
N ARG A 51 1.32 -14.52 -0.82
CA ARG A 51 1.66 -13.11 -0.57
C ARG A 51 2.90 -12.73 -1.39
N PRO A 52 2.82 -11.87 -2.42
CA PRO A 52 4.00 -11.48 -3.18
C PRO A 52 4.93 -10.61 -2.34
N LEU A 53 6.22 -10.63 -2.66
CA LEU A 53 7.21 -9.76 -2.03
C LEU A 53 6.98 -8.31 -2.48
N LEU A 54 6.60 -7.45 -1.54
CA LEU A 54 6.51 -6.01 -1.77
C LEU A 54 7.82 -5.32 -1.36
N VAL A 55 8.41 -4.55 -2.28
CA VAL A 55 9.64 -3.80 -2.05
C VAL A 55 9.39 -2.30 -2.24
N GLY A 56 9.59 -1.52 -1.19
CA GLY A 56 9.57 -0.05 -1.25
C GLY A 56 10.98 0.52 -1.41
N LEU A 57 11.22 1.30 -2.46
CA LEU A 57 12.49 2.00 -2.68
C LEU A 57 12.39 3.46 -2.20
N PHE A 58 13.16 3.82 -1.18
CA PHE A 58 13.17 5.16 -0.58
C PHE A 58 14.55 5.82 -0.72
N GLY A 59 14.58 7.16 -0.76
CA GLY A 59 15.83 7.93 -0.84
C GLY A 59 15.71 9.23 -1.63
N GLY A 60 16.74 10.08 -1.58
CA GLY A 60 16.79 11.39 -2.26
C GLY A 60 16.62 11.32 -3.78
N THR A 61 16.41 12.47 -4.43
CA THR A 61 16.42 12.55 -5.90
C THR A 61 17.80 12.20 -6.46
N GLY A 62 17.86 11.51 -7.59
CA GLY A 62 19.15 11.19 -8.26
C GLY A 62 19.93 10.00 -7.69
N VAL A 63 19.52 9.41 -6.56
CA VAL A 63 20.22 8.25 -5.94
C VAL A 63 20.08 6.93 -6.71
N GLY A 64 19.46 6.93 -7.89
CA GLY A 64 19.37 5.75 -8.76
C GLY A 64 18.21 4.79 -8.51
N LYS A 65 17.19 5.16 -7.72
CA LYS A 65 16.01 4.28 -7.45
C LYS A 65 15.32 3.79 -8.73
N SER A 66 15.05 4.68 -9.67
CA SER A 66 14.44 4.33 -10.96
C SER A 66 15.36 3.44 -11.81
N SER A 67 16.69 3.65 -11.73
CA SER A 67 17.67 2.81 -12.43
C SER A 67 17.72 1.39 -11.84
N LEU A 68 17.60 1.26 -10.52
CA LEU A 68 17.49 -0.05 -9.85
C LEU A 68 16.19 -0.76 -10.25
N LEU A 69 15.06 -0.03 -10.23
CA LEU A 69 13.76 -0.56 -10.64
C LEU A 69 13.78 -1.10 -12.08
N ASN A 70 14.36 -0.36 -13.02
CA ASN A 70 14.49 -0.81 -14.41
C ASN A 70 15.36 -2.06 -14.56
N ARG A 71 16.45 -2.15 -13.80
CA ARG A 71 17.31 -3.35 -13.80
C ARG A 71 16.59 -4.57 -13.23
N LEU A 72 15.82 -4.40 -12.16
CA LEU A 72 15.01 -5.49 -11.58
C LEU A 72 13.91 -5.96 -12.52
N ALA A 73 13.30 -5.04 -13.27
CA ALA A 73 12.28 -5.37 -14.26
C ALA A 73 12.84 -5.91 -15.59
N GLY A 74 14.16 -5.81 -15.80
CA GLY A 74 14.80 -6.13 -17.09
C GLY A 74 14.35 -5.22 -18.25
N GLN A 75 13.63 -4.13 -17.96
CA GLN A 75 13.01 -3.23 -18.93
C GLN A 75 13.00 -1.78 -18.39
N GLN A 76 12.97 -0.79 -19.29
CA GLN A 76 12.87 0.62 -18.90
C GLN A 76 11.42 0.99 -18.54
N ILE A 77 11.01 0.63 -17.33
CA ILE A 77 9.65 0.85 -16.82
C ILE A 77 9.47 2.20 -16.10
N ALA A 78 10.55 2.78 -15.58
CA ALA A 78 10.54 4.05 -14.86
C ALA A 78 11.46 5.06 -15.52
N LYS A 79 10.96 6.30 -15.68
CA LYS A 79 11.74 7.42 -16.21
C LYS A 79 12.94 7.70 -15.29
N THR A 80 14.14 7.66 -15.84
CA THR A 80 15.40 8.00 -15.15
C THR A 80 15.79 9.43 -15.49
N GLY A 81 15.90 10.32 -14.50
CA GLY A 81 16.30 11.72 -14.73
C GLY A 81 15.99 12.65 -13.57
N VAL A 82 16.73 13.76 -13.48
CA VAL A 82 16.55 14.82 -12.47
C VAL A 82 15.43 15.76 -12.94
N THR A 83 14.18 15.45 -12.61
CA THR A 83 13.10 16.44 -12.74
C THR A 83 12.11 16.24 -11.59
N ARG A 84 12.03 17.24 -10.70
CA ARG A 84 10.95 17.34 -9.71
C ARG A 84 9.70 17.89 -10.42
N PRO A 85 8.48 17.46 -10.05
CA PRO A 85 7.95 17.59 -8.69
C PRO A 85 7.95 16.27 -7.92
N THR A 86 8.46 16.30 -6.69
CA THR A 86 8.34 15.21 -5.72
C THR A 86 7.00 15.30 -5.00
N SER A 87 6.31 14.14 -4.94
CA SER A 87 4.94 13.84 -4.50
C SER A 87 3.87 14.07 -5.58
N ILE A 88 3.32 12.97 -6.12
CA ILE A 88 1.87 12.70 -6.29
C ILE A 88 1.63 11.26 -6.80
N GLN A 89 2.53 10.63 -7.57
CA GLN A 89 2.29 9.25 -8.09
C GLN A 89 3.36 8.25 -7.66
N ALA A 90 2.93 7.22 -6.93
CA ALA A 90 3.73 6.02 -6.70
C ALA A 90 3.82 5.23 -8.02
N THR A 91 5.04 4.88 -8.45
CA THR A 91 5.23 3.94 -9.56
C THR A 91 5.34 2.54 -8.96
N MET A 92 4.40 1.67 -9.32
CA MET A 92 4.38 0.28 -8.88
C MET A 92 4.65 -0.62 -10.06
N TYR A 93 5.61 -1.54 -9.91
CA TYR A 93 5.81 -2.65 -10.83
C TYR A 93 5.17 -3.90 -10.25
N VAL A 94 4.38 -4.58 -11.06
CA VAL A 94 3.77 -5.87 -10.72
C VAL A 94 4.14 -6.86 -11.79
N HIS A 95 4.67 -8.01 -11.36
CA HIS A 95 4.97 -9.09 -12.28
C HIS A 95 3.68 -9.58 -12.96
N ARG A 96 3.74 -9.91 -14.26
CA ARG A 96 2.57 -10.25 -15.09
C ARG A 96 1.73 -11.42 -14.57
N SER A 97 2.31 -12.27 -13.72
CA SER A 97 1.61 -13.39 -13.07
C SER A 97 0.73 -12.98 -11.88
N GLN A 98 0.75 -11.71 -11.46
CA GLN A 98 0.00 -11.22 -10.30
C GLN A 98 -1.12 -10.29 -10.74
N THR A 99 -2.28 -10.42 -10.10
CA THR A 99 -3.44 -9.56 -10.35
C THR A 99 -3.69 -8.67 -9.13
N LEU A 100 -3.80 -7.34 -9.34
CA LEU A 100 -4.10 -6.36 -8.28
C LEU A 100 -5.61 -6.17 -8.07
N ASN A 101 -6.03 -6.10 -6.80
CA ASN A 101 -7.39 -5.75 -6.36
C ASN A 101 -7.68 -4.25 -6.44
N ALA A 102 -6.70 -3.41 -6.10
CA ALA A 102 -6.97 -2.08 -5.58
C ALA A 102 -6.21 -0.97 -6.31
N PHE A 103 -6.40 -0.81 -7.63
CA PHE A 103 -6.19 0.47 -8.31
C PHE A 103 -7.03 0.51 -9.61
N SER A 104 -7.90 1.50 -9.76
CA SER A 104 -8.39 1.93 -11.07
C SER A 104 -7.23 2.64 -11.77
N VAL A 105 -6.33 1.86 -12.37
CA VAL A 105 -5.23 2.43 -13.15
C VAL A 105 -5.80 2.79 -14.52
N ASP A 106 -5.92 4.09 -14.81
CA ASP A 106 -5.97 4.55 -16.19
C ASP A 106 -4.66 4.08 -16.84
N SER A 107 -4.72 2.97 -17.56
CA SER A 107 -3.55 2.27 -18.08
C SER A 107 -3.16 2.87 -19.44
N PRO A 108 -1.92 3.37 -19.62
CA PRO A 108 -1.28 3.23 -20.92
C PRO A 108 -0.73 1.81 -20.96
N VAL A 109 -1.45 0.92 -21.64
CA VAL A 109 -0.90 -0.38 -22.07
C VAL A 109 0.27 -0.06 -22.99
N ALA A 110 1.47 -0.49 -22.61
CA ALA A 110 2.60 -0.52 -23.54
C ALA A 110 2.44 -1.78 -24.40
N ASP A 111 2.24 -1.57 -25.71
CA ASP A 111 2.36 -2.61 -26.75
C ASP A 111 3.75 -3.27 -26.76
#